data_AF-A0A2B4RG87-F1
#
_entry.id   AF-A0A2B4RG87-F1
#
_cell.length_a   1.000
_cell.length_b   1.000
_cell.length_c   1.000
_cell.angle_alpha   90.00
_cell.angle_beta   90.00
_cell.angle_gamma   90.00
#
_symmetry.space_group_name_H-M   'P 1'
#
loop_
_entity.id
_entity.type
_entity.pdbx_description
1 polymer ?
#
loop_
_entity_poly.entity_id
_entity_poly.type
_entity_poly.pdbx_seq_one_letter_code
_entity_poly.pdbx_strand_id
1 'polypeptide(L)'
;MLDADTVEKAKESIVEGNRLTVLDLAGTLAMPIEKLDGVKKMVAAVSRWFVLGRCKPALESFRDDKLTVETMEKVFKPNKSLVGSSKRVTESLVLSGWSDYLQDIKDAEDQEESKITLSDILFFSTGCKVLPQREMPVTIEFLHEPATQGLPTKVSQSKYMFKRLPVIHGDYESLKADMAFGILNSQGFGTA
;
A
#
# COMPACT_ATOMS: atom_id res chain seq x y z
N MET A 1 -30.43 -26.13 12.14
CA MET A 1 -29.05 -26.36 12.62
C MET A 1 -28.98 -27.50 13.63
N LEU A 2 -30.03 -27.70 14.46
CA LEU A 2 -30.11 -28.80 15.44
C LEU A 2 -30.42 -30.18 14.82
N ASP A 3 -30.84 -30.25 13.56
CA ASP A 3 -31.29 -31.49 12.89
C ASP A 3 -30.30 -32.04 11.84
N ALA A 4 -29.03 -31.67 11.89
CA ALA A 4 -28.04 -32.12 10.90
C ALA A 4 -27.27 -33.34 11.39
N ASP A 5 -27.55 -34.49 10.78
CA ASP A 5 -26.99 -35.81 11.16
C ASP A 5 -25.50 -35.99 10.81
N THR A 6 -24.93 -35.09 10.01
CA THR A 6 -23.52 -35.14 9.56
C THR A 6 -22.90 -33.74 9.48
N VAL A 7 -21.57 -33.68 9.58
CA VAL A 7 -20.80 -32.42 9.52
C VAL A 7 -20.97 -31.73 8.16
N GLU A 8 -21.06 -32.50 7.08
CA GLU A 8 -21.30 -32.03 5.73
C GLU A 8 -22.68 -31.37 5.59
N LYS A 9 -23.75 -32.03 6.06
CA LYS A 9 -25.10 -31.44 6.10
C LYS A 9 -25.18 -30.19 6.98
N ALA A 10 -24.43 -30.16 8.09
CA ALA A 10 -24.36 -29.00 8.95
C ALA A 10 -23.69 -27.82 8.22
N LYS A 11 -22.59 -28.04 7.50
CA LYS A 11 -21.92 -27.03 6.67
C LYS A 11 -22.84 -26.50 5.57
N GLU A 12 -23.53 -27.37 4.85
CA GLU A 12 -24.50 -26.97 3.81
C GLU A 12 -25.63 -26.13 4.40
N SER A 13 -26.18 -26.54 5.55
CA SER A 13 -27.24 -25.78 6.23
C SER A 13 -26.77 -24.41 6.71
N ILE A 14 -25.51 -24.30 7.17
CA ILE A 14 -24.89 -23.03 7.55
C ILE A 14 -24.70 -22.14 6.32
N VAL A 15 -24.21 -22.70 5.20
CA VAL A 15 -24.00 -21.95 3.96
C VAL A 15 -25.32 -21.44 3.37
N GLU A 16 -26.35 -22.28 3.32
CA GLU A 16 -27.67 -21.92 2.79
C GLU A 16 -28.36 -20.86 3.68
N GLY A 17 -28.28 -21.03 5.01
CA GLY A 17 -28.77 -20.03 5.97
C GLY A 17 -28.03 -18.70 5.86
N ASN A 18 -26.70 -18.73 5.78
CA ASN A 18 -25.87 -17.54 5.61
C ASN A 18 -26.14 -16.83 4.29
N ARG A 19 -26.49 -17.56 3.21
CA ARG A 19 -26.81 -16.97 1.91
C ARG A 19 -28.02 -16.04 2.02
N LEU A 20 -29.10 -16.52 2.63
CA LEU A 20 -30.32 -15.72 2.82
C LEU A 20 -30.05 -14.49 3.69
N THR A 21 -29.31 -14.65 4.78
CA THR A 21 -28.93 -13.54 5.66
C THR A 21 -28.06 -12.51 4.93
N VAL A 22 -27.08 -12.92 4.13
CA VAL A 22 -26.21 -12.00 3.36
C VAL A 22 -27.01 -11.24 2.31
N LEU A 23 -27.93 -11.91 1.60
CA LEU A 23 -28.76 -11.27 0.58
C LEU A 23 -29.74 -10.27 1.19
N ASP A 24 -30.29 -10.56 2.36
CA ASP A 24 -31.18 -9.68 3.12
C ASP A 24 -30.43 -8.45 3.64
N LEU A 25 -29.28 -8.66 4.30
CA LEU A 25 -28.42 -7.57 4.80
C LEU A 25 -27.89 -6.66 3.69
N ALA A 26 -27.64 -7.21 2.49
CA ALA A 26 -27.27 -6.44 1.31
C ALA A 26 -28.46 -5.74 0.62
N GLY A 27 -29.70 -5.95 1.08
CA GLY A 27 -30.92 -5.38 0.49
C GLY A 27 -31.28 -5.99 -0.87
N THR A 28 -30.77 -7.19 -1.16
CA THR A 28 -30.87 -7.84 -2.48
C THR A 28 -31.85 -9.01 -2.53
N LEU A 29 -32.39 -9.43 -1.39
CA LEU A 29 -33.25 -10.61 -1.25
C LEU A 29 -34.49 -10.57 -2.17
N ALA A 30 -35.08 -9.38 -2.35
CA ALA A 30 -36.29 -9.20 -3.17
C ALA A 30 -36.00 -8.73 -4.61
N MET A 31 -34.73 -8.70 -5.05
CA MET A 31 -34.45 -8.25 -6.41
C MET A 31 -34.90 -9.28 -7.44
N PRO A 32 -35.66 -8.88 -8.47
CA PRO A 32 -36.07 -9.78 -9.54
C PRO A 32 -34.86 -10.16 -10.40
N ILE A 33 -34.43 -11.42 -10.30
CA ILE A 33 -33.33 -11.99 -11.10
C ILE A 33 -33.93 -12.73 -12.30
N GLU A 34 -34.49 -11.98 -13.24
CA GLU A 34 -35.06 -12.56 -14.46
C GLU A 34 -34.06 -12.57 -15.62
N LYS A 35 -32.98 -11.78 -15.52
CA LYS A 35 -32.00 -11.56 -16.58
C LYS A 35 -30.59 -11.48 -16.00
N LEU A 36 -29.58 -11.72 -16.86
CA LEU A 36 -28.16 -11.60 -16.51
C LEU A 36 -27.80 -10.22 -15.93
N ASP A 37 -28.50 -9.17 -16.35
CA ASP A 37 -28.36 -7.82 -15.79
C ASP A 37 -28.77 -7.74 -14.30
N GLY A 38 -29.82 -8.47 -13.90
CA GLY A 38 -30.23 -8.58 -12.50
C GLY A 38 -29.19 -9.30 -11.65
N VAL A 39 -28.54 -10.33 -12.19
CA VAL A 39 -27.41 -11.01 -11.53
C VAL A 39 -26.24 -10.05 -11.33
N LYS A 40 -25.87 -9.27 -12.36
CA LYS A 40 -24.79 -8.27 -12.25
C LYS A 40 -25.09 -7.21 -11.19
N LYS A 41 -26.33 -6.71 -11.14
CA LYS A 41 -26.79 -5.74 -10.13
C LYS A 41 -26.74 -6.33 -8.72
N MET A 42 -27.15 -7.60 -8.55
CA MET A 42 -27.03 -8.31 -7.28
C MET A 42 -25.59 -8.45 -6.82
N VAL A 43 -24.72 -8.94 -7.69
CA VAL A 43 -23.29 -9.10 -7.37
C VAL A 43 -22.68 -7.76 -7.02
N ALA A 44 -22.98 -6.70 -7.76
CA ALA A 44 -22.49 -5.35 -7.47
C ALA A 44 -23.00 -4.82 -6.13
N ALA A 45 -24.30 -5.00 -5.81
CA ALA A 45 -24.89 -4.54 -4.55
C ALA A 45 -24.33 -5.30 -3.34
N VAL A 46 -24.25 -6.62 -3.40
CA VAL A 46 -23.66 -7.46 -2.34
C VAL A 46 -22.18 -7.13 -2.15
N SER A 47 -21.41 -7.01 -3.24
CA SER A 47 -19.99 -6.65 -3.17
C SER A 47 -19.79 -5.26 -2.59
N ARG A 48 -20.62 -4.29 -3.00
CA ARG A 48 -20.62 -2.93 -2.46
C ARG A 48 -20.93 -2.94 -0.96
N TRP A 49 -21.97 -3.63 -0.52
CA TRP A 49 -22.31 -3.72 0.90
C TRP A 49 -21.21 -4.41 1.70
N PHE A 50 -20.69 -5.53 1.20
CA PHE A 50 -19.67 -6.33 1.91
C PHE A 50 -18.33 -5.59 2.02
N VAL A 51 -17.93 -4.88 0.96
CA VAL A 51 -16.66 -4.14 0.88
C VAL A 51 -16.83 -2.74 1.45
N LEU A 52 -17.66 -1.88 0.84
CA LEU A 52 -17.83 -0.50 1.31
C LEU A 52 -18.52 -0.45 2.68
N GLY A 53 -19.49 -1.31 2.99
CA GLY A 53 -20.12 -1.29 4.32
C GLY A 53 -19.14 -1.55 5.46
N ARG A 54 -18.07 -2.30 5.22
CA ARG A 54 -17.01 -2.57 6.21
C ARG A 54 -15.82 -1.64 6.12
N CYS A 55 -15.50 -1.17 4.92
CA CYS A 55 -14.35 -0.31 4.69
C CYS A 55 -14.70 1.19 4.76
N LYS A 56 -15.97 1.59 4.65
CA LYS A 56 -16.38 3.00 4.60
C LYS A 56 -15.92 3.80 5.83
N PRO A 57 -16.09 3.35 7.08
CA PRO A 57 -15.54 4.07 8.23
C PRO A 57 -14.02 4.21 8.16
N ALA A 58 -13.31 3.19 7.68
CA ALA A 58 -11.87 3.25 7.50
C ALA A 58 -11.46 4.17 6.33
N LEU A 59 -12.23 4.20 5.25
CA LEU A 59 -11.99 5.05 4.07
C LEU A 59 -12.27 6.53 4.37
N GLU A 60 -13.36 6.82 5.09
CA GLU A 60 -13.70 8.16 5.59
C GLU A 60 -12.72 8.62 6.68
N SER A 61 -11.93 7.70 7.23
CA SER A 61 -10.87 8.01 8.19
C SER A 61 -9.56 8.49 7.53
N PHE A 62 -9.42 8.43 6.20
CA PHE A 62 -8.24 9.00 5.53
C PHE A 62 -8.30 10.52 5.61
N ARG A 63 -7.21 11.13 6.08
CA ARG A 63 -7.15 12.59 6.26
C ARG A 63 -6.57 13.22 5.01
N ASP A 64 -7.30 14.11 4.37
CA ASP A 64 -6.80 14.90 3.23
C ASP A 64 -5.80 16.00 3.67
N ASP A 65 -4.97 15.68 4.65
CA ASP A 65 -3.93 16.55 5.16
C ASP A 65 -2.78 16.58 4.14
N LYS A 66 -2.33 17.79 3.77
CA LYS A 66 -1.16 17.95 2.90
C LYS A 66 0.04 17.24 3.53
N LEU A 67 0.67 16.33 2.78
CA LEU A 67 1.85 15.62 3.24
C LEU A 67 3.01 16.59 3.45
N THR A 68 3.79 16.34 4.50
CA THR A 68 5.00 17.09 4.85
C THR A 68 6.14 16.11 5.03
N VAL A 69 7.37 16.61 5.00
CA VAL A 69 8.56 15.78 5.24
C VAL A 69 8.49 15.14 6.62
N GLU A 70 8.08 15.90 7.64
CA GLU A 70 7.92 15.40 9.01
C GLU A 70 6.90 14.26 9.13
N THR A 71 5.78 14.34 8.40
CA THR A 71 4.78 13.26 8.42
C THR A 71 5.29 12.03 7.69
N MET A 72 6.02 12.21 6.58
CA MET A 72 6.70 11.11 5.89
C MET A 72 7.75 10.44 6.79
N GLU A 73 8.60 11.18 7.50
CA GLU A 73 9.58 10.61 8.44
C GLU A 73 8.92 9.89 9.63
N LYS A 74 7.72 10.31 10.03
CA LYS A 74 6.94 9.57 11.03
C LYS A 74 6.42 8.24 10.49
N VAL A 75 6.03 8.20 9.22
CA VAL A 75 5.54 6.99 8.54
C VAL A 75 6.68 6.01 8.30
N PHE A 76 7.81 6.47 7.78
CA PHE A 76 8.94 5.61 7.44
C PHE A 76 9.84 5.33 8.64
N LYS A 77 9.82 4.09 9.12
CA LYS A 77 10.61 3.62 10.27
C LYS A 77 11.79 2.76 9.81
N PRO A 78 13.02 3.30 9.83
CA PRO A 78 14.18 2.53 9.42
C PRO A 78 14.58 1.45 10.42
N ASN A 79 14.74 0.22 9.91
CA ASN A 79 15.30 -0.92 10.62
C ASN A 79 16.82 -0.93 10.42
N LYS A 80 17.53 -0.36 11.38
CA LYS A 80 18.98 -0.13 11.30
C LYS A 80 19.77 -1.28 11.93
N SER A 81 20.94 -1.57 11.37
CA SER A 81 21.93 -2.47 11.96
C SER A 81 22.43 -1.98 13.34
N LEU A 82 23.03 -2.89 14.10
CA LEU A 82 23.59 -2.59 15.42
C LEU A 82 24.58 -1.41 15.39
N VAL A 83 24.51 -0.59 16.44
CA VAL A 83 25.41 0.55 16.64
C VAL A 83 26.86 0.04 16.70
N GLY A 84 27.76 0.68 15.94
CA GLY A 84 29.18 0.29 15.85
C GLY A 84 29.53 -0.68 14.72
N SER A 85 28.55 -1.21 13.98
CA SER A 85 28.83 -1.98 12.76
C SER A 85 29.23 -1.06 11.59
N SER A 86 30.06 -1.55 10.66
CA SER A 86 30.38 -0.84 9.42
C SER A 86 29.12 -0.53 8.60
N LYS A 87 28.14 -1.43 8.62
CA LYS A 87 26.81 -1.27 8.00
C LYS A 87 26.08 -0.03 8.52
N ARG A 88 26.17 0.25 9.82
CA ARG A 88 25.44 1.37 10.44
C ARG A 88 25.87 2.73 9.90
N VAL A 89 27.14 2.90 9.52
CA VAL A 89 27.64 4.15 8.94
C VAL A 89 27.01 4.38 7.57
N THR A 90 27.04 3.36 6.71
CA THR A 90 26.45 3.42 5.37
C THR A 90 24.93 3.62 5.43
N GLU A 91 24.23 2.91 6.32
CA GLU A 91 22.80 3.10 6.54
C GLU A 91 22.45 4.52 6.97
N SER A 92 23.28 5.13 7.82
CA SER A 92 23.06 6.51 8.27
C SER A 92 23.21 7.50 7.13
N LEU A 93 24.18 7.30 6.22
CA LEU A 93 24.37 8.12 5.02
C LEU A 93 23.20 7.98 4.04
N VAL A 94 22.72 6.74 3.84
CA VAL A 94 21.56 6.50 2.98
C VAL A 94 20.31 7.16 3.56
N LEU A 95 20.15 7.16 4.89
CA LEU A 95 19.03 7.83 5.55
C LEU A 95 19.10 9.35 5.48
N SER A 96 20.29 9.95 5.54
CA SER A 96 20.41 11.40 5.31
C SER A 96 20.01 11.73 3.88
N GLY A 97 20.53 10.99 2.89
CA GLY A 97 20.12 11.17 1.49
C GLY A 97 18.63 10.92 1.25
N TRP A 98 18.00 10.02 2.00
CA TRP A 98 16.55 9.83 1.96
C TRP A 98 15.78 11.04 2.52
N SER A 99 16.21 11.61 3.64
CA SER A 99 15.59 12.82 4.21
C SER A 99 15.75 14.02 3.27
N ASP A 100 16.96 14.21 2.71
CA ASP A 100 17.26 15.23 1.71
C ASP A 100 16.37 15.06 0.46
N TYR A 101 16.17 13.82 -0.01
CA TYR A 101 15.28 13.53 -1.14
C TYR A 101 13.82 13.89 -0.85
N LEU A 102 13.30 13.61 0.35
CA LEU A 102 11.95 14.02 0.72
C LEU A 102 11.81 15.54 0.76
N GLN A 103 12.82 16.25 1.23
CA GLN A 103 12.84 17.71 1.27
C GLN A 103 12.89 18.30 -0.14
N ASP A 104 13.81 17.84 -0.99
CA ASP A 104 13.93 18.27 -2.38
C ASP A 104 12.61 18.11 -3.15
N ILE A 105 11.95 16.96 -2.98
CA ILE A 105 10.66 16.70 -3.60
C ILE A 105 9.59 17.64 -3.07
N LYS A 106 9.56 17.90 -1.76
CA LYS A 106 8.58 18.79 -1.15
C LYS A 106 8.75 20.24 -1.60
N ASP A 107 9.99 20.70 -1.73
CA ASP A 107 10.31 22.06 -2.18
C ASP A 107 9.96 22.24 -3.66
N ALA A 108 10.30 21.26 -4.50
CA ALA A 108 9.94 21.26 -5.92
C ALA A 108 8.42 21.07 -6.16
N GLU A 109 7.72 20.36 -5.28
CA GLU A 109 6.25 20.23 -5.30
C GLU A 109 5.57 21.57 -4.98
N ASP A 110 6.07 22.33 -4.00
CA ASP A 110 5.53 23.65 -3.67
C ASP A 110 5.81 24.70 -4.76
N GLN A 111 6.85 24.50 -5.58
CA GLN A 111 7.19 25.35 -6.72
C GLN A 111 6.53 24.89 -8.04
N GLU A 112 5.74 23.81 -8.02
CA GLU A 112 5.14 23.19 -9.22
C GLU A 112 6.16 22.72 -10.28
N GLU A 113 7.42 22.48 -9.88
CA GLU A 113 8.50 22.06 -10.76
C GLU A 113 8.73 20.54 -10.74
N SER A 114 8.18 19.85 -9.74
CA SER A 114 8.37 18.40 -9.57
C SER A 114 7.40 17.56 -10.39
N LYS A 115 7.93 16.48 -10.97
CA LYS A 115 7.13 15.40 -11.58
C LYS A 115 6.66 14.34 -10.57
N ILE A 116 7.20 14.39 -9.36
CA ILE A 116 6.94 13.43 -8.27
C ILE A 116 6.51 14.24 -7.04
N THR A 117 5.43 13.82 -6.38
CA THR A 117 4.98 14.43 -5.13
C THR A 117 5.27 13.52 -3.94
N LEU A 118 5.16 14.05 -2.71
CA LEU A 118 5.18 13.19 -1.52
C LEU A 118 4.05 12.15 -1.55
N SER A 119 2.91 12.47 -2.17
CA SER A 119 1.80 11.54 -2.37
C SER A 119 2.17 10.37 -3.26
N ASP A 120 2.94 10.60 -4.33
CA ASP A 120 3.42 9.53 -5.20
C ASP A 120 4.41 8.62 -4.49
N ILE A 121 5.26 9.15 -3.61
CA ILE A 121 6.19 8.37 -2.77
C ILE A 121 5.40 7.49 -1.78
N LEU A 122 4.39 8.06 -1.12
CA LEU A 122 3.51 7.31 -0.22
C LEU A 122 2.76 6.20 -0.98
N PHE A 123 2.24 6.52 -2.16
CA PHE A 123 1.52 5.55 -2.99
C PHE A 123 2.43 4.43 -3.47
N PHE A 124 3.64 4.76 -3.90
CA PHE A 124 4.63 3.77 -4.32
C PHE A 124 5.02 2.78 -3.20
N SER A 125 5.05 3.25 -1.95
CA SER A 125 5.44 2.44 -0.80
C SER A 125 4.28 1.71 -0.13
N THR A 126 3.04 2.23 -0.22
CA THR A 126 1.90 1.71 0.56
C THR A 126 0.64 1.42 -0.25
N GLY A 127 0.56 1.92 -1.49
CA GLY A 127 -0.66 1.94 -2.28
C GLY A 127 -1.66 3.03 -1.85
N CYS A 128 -1.33 3.87 -0.87
CA CYS A 128 -2.18 4.97 -0.41
C CYS A 128 -1.62 6.32 -0.87
N LYS A 129 -2.47 7.20 -1.39
CA LYS A 129 -2.08 8.59 -1.73
C LYS A 129 -2.17 9.55 -0.54
N VAL A 130 -2.82 9.09 0.53
CA VAL A 130 -3.25 9.88 1.68
C VAL A 130 -3.02 9.03 2.93
N LEU A 131 -2.69 9.67 4.06
CA LEU A 131 -2.49 8.93 5.30
C LEU A 131 -3.82 8.50 5.94
N PRO A 132 -3.93 7.25 6.41
CA PRO A 132 -5.05 6.84 7.24
C PRO A 132 -4.99 7.54 8.62
N GLN A 133 -6.13 7.68 9.29
CA GLN A 133 -6.19 8.20 10.67
C GLN A 133 -5.38 7.36 11.67
N ARG A 134 -5.22 6.07 11.38
CA ARG A 134 -4.41 5.16 12.19
C ARG A 134 -2.95 5.24 11.73
N GLU A 135 -2.01 5.13 12.67
CA GLU A 135 -0.60 5.03 12.34
C GLU A 135 -0.33 3.89 11.35
N MET A 136 0.41 4.21 10.29
CA MET A 136 0.83 3.28 9.23
C MET A 136 2.36 3.26 9.18
N PRO A 137 3.03 2.48 10.05
CA PRO A 137 4.48 2.39 10.01
C PRO A 137 4.94 1.60 8.78
N VAL A 138 5.78 2.21 7.97
CA VAL A 138 6.45 1.59 6.82
C VAL A 138 7.89 1.31 7.19
N THR A 139 8.28 0.04 7.25
CA THR A 139 9.66 -0.32 7.59
C THR A 139 10.59 -0.08 6.39
N ILE A 140 11.63 0.73 6.60
CA ILE A 140 12.76 0.85 5.67
C ILE A 140 13.84 -0.15 6.09
N GLU A 141 14.14 -1.09 5.21
CA GLU A 141 15.28 -1.99 5.26
C GLU A 141 16.40 -1.48 4.33
N PHE A 142 17.59 -2.07 4.44
CA PHE A 142 18.75 -1.69 3.65
C PHE A 142 19.27 -2.88 2.85
N LEU A 143 19.51 -2.64 1.57
CA LEU A 143 19.99 -3.65 0.63
C LEU A 143 21.52 -3.59 0.57
N HIS A 144 22.15 -4.34 1.48
CA HIS A 144 23.61 -4.41 1.65
C HIS A 144 24.32 -5.35 0.67
N GLU A 145 23.60 -6.30 0.08
CA GLU A 145 24.19 -7.28 -0.84
C GLU A 145 24.11 -6.78 -2.29
N PRO A 146 25.19 -6.93 -3.09
CA PRO A 146 25.10 -6.72 -4.53
C PRO A 146 24.18 -7.78 -5.14
N ALA A 147 23.33 -7.40 -6.08
CA ALA A 147 22.33 -8.31 -6.65
C ALA A 147 22.96 -9.61 -7.16
N THR A 148 22.56 -10.74 -6.58
CA THR A 148 22.81 -12.06 -7.16
C THR A 148 21.96 -12.20 -8.43
N GLN A 149 22.62 -12.43 -9.57
CA GLN A 149 22.04 -12.78 -10.87
C GLN A 149 21.28 -11.68 -11.63
N GLY A 150 22.01 -10.70 -12.18
CA GLY A 150 21.61 -9.97 -13.40
C GLY A 150 20.42 -8.99 -13.29
N LEU A 151 19.77 -8.89 -12.14
CA LEU A 151 18.72 -7.89 -11.87
C LEU A 151 19.35 -6.63 -11.25
N PRO A 152 18.99 -5.42 -11.69
CA PRO A 152 19.55 -4.20 -11.12
C PRO A 152 19.17 -4.07 -9.64
N THR A 153 20.18 -3.95 -8.77
CA THR A 153 20.09 -3.61 -7.34
C THR A 153 19.47 -2.23 -7.07
N LYS A 154 19.11 -1.49 -8.13
CA LYS A 154 18.98 -0.03 -8.13
C LYS A 154 17.73 0.49 -7.45
N VAL A 155 16.66 -0.28 -7.37
CA VAL A 155 15.52 -0.07 -6.46
C VAL A 155 14.89 -1.45 -6.32
N SER A 156 14.42 -1.80 -5.12
CA SER A 156 13.69 -3.05 -4.88
C SER A 156 12.61 -3.27 -5.97
N GLN A 157 12.86 -4.21 -6.89
CA GLN A 157 11.90 -4.67 -7.91
C GLN A 157 10.79 -5.56 -7.32
N SER A 158 10.61 -5.54 -6.00
CA SER A 158 9.52 -6.25 -5.36
C SER A 158 8.20 -5.68 -5.86
N LYS A 159 7.40 -6.57 -6.44
CA LYS A 159 6.02 -6.36 -6.90
C LYS A 159 5.05 -5.88 -5.79
N TYR A 160 5.53 -5.70 -4.55
CA TYR A 160 4.74 -5.44 -3.35
C TYR A 160 5.45 -4.52 -2.35
N MET A 161 5.75 -3.28 -2.72
CA MET A 161 6.21 -2.19 -1.84
C MET A 161 7.72 -1.98 -1.75
N PHE A 162 8.11 -0.71 -1.89
CA PHE A 162 9.43 -0.19 -1.58
C PHE A 162 9.73 -0.36 -0.08
N LYS A 163 10.43 -1.44 0.28
CA LYS A 163 10.90 -1.67 1.65
C LYS A 163 12.40 -1.59 1.81
N ARG A 164 13.17 -1.46 0.73
CA ARG A 164 14.63 -1.60 0.77
C ARG A 164 15.33 -0.47 0.04
N LEU A 165 16.07 0.36 0.78
CA LEU A 165 16.97 1.35 0.22
C LEU A 165 18.29 0.69 -0.18
N PRO A 166 18.76 0.83 -1.43
CA PRO A 166 20.08 0.34 -1.83
C PRO A 166 21.18 1.14 -1.12
N VAL A 167 22.20 0.45 -0.60
CA VAL A 167 23.36 1.12 0.02
C VAL A 167 24.53 1.31 -0.96
N ILE A 168 24.30 1.00 -2.23
CA ILE A 168 25.32 1.03 -3.29
C ILE A 168 25.63 2.44 -3.80
N HIS A 169 24.81 3.43 -3.46
CA HIS A 169 25.00 4.80 -3.93
C HIS A 169 26.12 5.47 -3.15
N GLY A 170 27.15 5.94 -3.86
CA GLY A 170 28.25 6.71 -3.28
C GLY A 170 27.94 8.19 -3.13
N ASP A 171 26.92 8.68 -3.82
CA ASP A 171 26.53 10.09 -3.89
C ASP A 171 25.00 10.25 -3.95
N TYR A 172 24.55 11.46 -3.63
CA TYR A 172 23.13 11.81 -3.56
C TYR A 172 22.43 11.80 -4.92
N GLU A 173 23.08 12.28 -5.99
CA GLU A 173 22.47 12.36 -7.32
C GLU A 173 22.15 10.97 -7.87
N SER A 174 23.04 10.01 -7.66
CA SER A 174 22.81 8.60 -8.01
C SER A 174 21.61 8.01 -7.26
N LEU A 175 21.43 8.34 -5.98
CA LEU A 175 20.28 7.91 -5.18
C LEU A 175 19.00 8.56 -5.72
N LYS A 176 19.01 9.87 -5.93
CA LYS A 176 17.88 10.65 -6.45
C LYS A 176 17.40 10.15 -7.81
N ALA A 177 18.32 9.88 -8.73
CA ALA A 177 18.00 9.38 -10.07
C ALA A 177 17.35 7.99 -10.03
N ASP A 178 17.90 7.05 -9.25
CA ASP A 178 17.35 5.69 -9.16
C ASP A 178 15.99 5.69 -8.42
N MET A 179 15.81 6.55 -7.41
CA MET A 179 14.52 6.75 -6.73
C MET A 179 13.45 7.29 -7.70
N ALA A 180 13.78 8.34 -8.43
CA ALA A 180 12.87 8.92 -9.43
C ALA A 180 12.51 7.89 -10.50
N PHE A 181 13.50 7.11 -10.97
CA PHE A 181 13.27 6.03 -11.92
C PHE A 181 12.29 4.99 -11.37
N GLY A 182 12.49 4.51 -10.15
CA GLY A 182 11.59 3.51 -9.53
C GLY A 182 10.16 4.00 -9.40
N ILE A 183 9.97 5.24 -8.93
CA ILE A 183 8.64 5.82 -8.71
C ILE A 183 7.92 6.07 -10.04
N LEU A 184 8.59 6.70 -11.01
CA LEU A 184 7.95 7.05 -12.29
C LEU A 184 7.59 5.82 -13.13
N ASN A 185 8.37 4.73 -13.04
CA ASN A 185 8.06 3.48 -13.72
C ASN A 185 6.99 2.63 -13.02
N SER A 186 6.56 3.02 -11.82
CA SER A 186 5.50 2.33 -11.07
C SER A 186 4.09 2.87 -11.33
N GLN A 187 3.99 4.05 -11.96
CA GLN A 187 2.72 4.69 -12.31
C GLN A 187 1.94 3.80 -13.29
N GLY A 188 0.95 3.06 -12.76
CA GLY A 188 0.13 2.10 -13.51
C GLY A 188 -0.06 0.74 -12.81
N PHE A 189 0.73 0.43 -11.77
CA PHE A 189 0.48 -0.75 -10.94
C PHE A 189 -0.59 -0.46 -9.88
N GLY A 190 -1.70 -1.21 -9.91
CA GLY A 190 -2.75 -1.14 -8.87
C GLY A 190 -3.93 -0.22 -9.17
N THR A 191 -3.93 0.51 -10.30
CA THR A 191 -5.13 1.17 -10.83
C THR A 191 -5.83 0.22 -11.80
N ALA A 192 -6.84 -0.51 -11.32
CA ALA A 192 -7.77 -1.31 -12.13
C ALA A 192 -9.21 -0.87 -11.83
#